data_AF-A0A369JL17-F1
#
_entry.id   AF-A0A369JL17-F1
#
_cell.length_a   1.000
_cell.length_b   1.000
_cell.length_c   1.000
_cell.angle_alpha   90.00
_cell.angle_beta   90.00
_cell.angle_gamma   90.00
#
_symmetry.space_group_name_H-M   'P 1'
#
loop_
_entity.id
_entity.type
_entity.pdbx_description
1 polymer ?
#
loop_
_entity_poly.entity_id
_entity_poly.type
_entity_poly.pdbx_seq_one_letter_code
_entity_poly.pdbx_strand_id
1 'polypeptide(L)'
;MPASEILLSGFSTIMATRKVARTTLDNWLAGLHFWHTVNGAPWKGNDMLRTVKNGVSKLVLESSKHAKHPPVTIEHMHALTKGLDLTNSFDAAVWAVACVAFWSCCCLGELIIPSSGTFDPLKHISKLSSVFSRIGATVTSASFHIPWTKTTHGAGADIIVTKISDPSDPFTALSHHISVNHNVPPDAPFFSYSTQGRGYAPMTHDWFLQRCEDIWENAGLPRLSGHAFCIGGATE
;
A
#
# COMPACT_ATOMS: atom_id res chain seq x y z
N MET A 1 40.73 12.12 -2.12
CA MET A 1 40.76 12.87 -0.83
C MET A 1 39.37 12.82 -0.22
N PRO A 2 39.22 12.58 1.10
CA PRO A 2 37.91 12.61 1.75
C PRO A 2 37.33 14.03 1.70
N ALA A 3 36.04 14.16 1.37
CA ALA A 3 35.32 15.43 1.49
C ALA A 3 35.46 15.99 2.92
N SER A 4 35.87 17.26 3.02
CA SER A 4 35.97 17.95 4.31
C SER A 4 34.59 18.32 4.84
N GLU A 5 34.48 18.53 6.15
CA GLU A 5 33.22 18.98 6.76
C GLU A 5 32.74 20.32 6.18
N ILE A 6 33.68 21.22 5.86
CA ILE A 6 33.40 22.51 5.22
C ILE A 6 32.79 22.30 3.83
N LEU A 7 33.33 21.37 3.04
CA LEU A 7 32.80 21.07 1.71
C LEU A 7 31.39 20.47 1.79
N LEU A 8 31.18 19.51 2.69
CA LEU A 8 29.86 18.90 2.93
C LEU A 8 28.82 19.94 3.39
N SER A 9 29.23 20.85 4.26
CA SER A 9 28.39 21.92 4.78
C SER A 9 28.10 22.97 3.72
N GLY A 10 29.09 23.38 2.93
CA GLY A 10 28.93 24.30 1.80
C GLY A 10 27.99 23.73 0.74
N PHE A 11 28.15 22.45 0.38
CA PHE A 11 27.21 21.73 -0.48
C PHE A 11 25.78 21.78 0.08
N SER A 12 25.61 21.48 1.37
CA SER A 12 24.31 21.50 2.05
C SER A 12 23.66 22.90 2.02
N THR A 13 24.44 23.95 2.24
CA THR A 13 23.98 25.34 2.16
C THR A 13 23.56 25.73 0.74
N ILE A 14 24.32 25.34 -0.29
CA ILE A 14 23.95 25.57 -1.70
C ILE A 14 22.63 24.84 -2.03
N MET A 15 22.41 23.65 -1.48
CA MET A 15 21.15 22.95 -1.69
C MET A 15 19.98 23.61 -0.94
N ALA A 16 20.23 24.19 0.23
CA ALA A 16 19.25 25.00 0.94
C ALA A 16 18.82 26.24 0.14
N THR A 17 19.75 26.97 -0.50
CA THR A 17 19.40 28.12 -1.34
C THR A 17 18.60 27.72 -2.58
N ARG A 18 18.77 26.48 -3.05
CA ARG A 18 17.98 25.85 -4.12
C ARG A 18 16.64 25.29 -3.64
N LYS A 19 16.24 25.54 -2.39
CA LYS A 19 14.99 25.07 -1.78
C LYS A 19 14.85 23.54 -1.79
N VAL A 20 15.97 22.81 -1.71
CA VAL A 20 15.95 21.35 -1.61
C VAL A 20 15.46 20.94 -0.23
N ALA A 21 14.52 19.98 -0.18
CA ALA A 21 14.05 19.42 1.08
C ALA A 21 15.18 18.73 1.85
N ARG A 22 15.14 18.82 3.19
CA ARG A 22 16.13 18.17 4.07
C ARG A 22 16.27 16.67 3.77
N THR A 23 15.16 15.99 3.49
CA THR A 23 15.13 14.55 3.17
C THR A 23 15.93 14.22 1.91
N THR A 24 15.82 15.03 0.86
CA THR A 24 16.60 14.88 -0.37
C THR A 24 18.09 15.10 -0.11
N LEU A 25 18.43 16.13 0.66
CA LEU A 25 19.82 16.39 1.08
C LEU A 25 20.40 15.22 1.89
N ASP A 26 19.62 14.66 2.82
CA ASP A 26 20.01 13.51 3.63
C ASP A 26 20.32 12.28 2.76
N ASN A 27 19.51 12.02 1.72
CA ASN A 27 19.76 10.94 0.77
C ASN A 27 21.05 11.15 -0.03
N TRP A 28 21.32 12.37 -0.48
CA TRP A 28 22.58 12.69 -1.18
C TRP A 28 23.81 12.54 -0.28
N LEU A 29 23.72 13.01 0.97
CA LEU A 29 24.79 12.85 1.96
C LEU A 29 25.01 11.38 2.31
N ALA A 30 23.95 10.56 2.36
CA ALA A 30 24.07 9.12 2.55
C ALA A 30 24.78 8.45 1.36
N GLY A 31 24.46 8.84 0.13
CA GLY A 31 25.17 8.37 -1.07
C GLY A 31 26.66 8.76 -1.08
N LEU A 32 26.98 10.00 -0.69
CA LEU A 32 28.36 10.46 -0.52
C LEU A 32 29.09 9.70 0.59
N HIS A 33 28.43 9.45 1.72
CA HIS A 33 28.98 8.66 2.80
C HIS A 33 29.27 7.22 2.36
N PHE A 34 28.33 6.58 1.65
CA PHE A 34 28.54 5.26 1.07
C PHE A 34 29.74 5.23 0.10
N TRP A 35 29.86 6.23 -0.78
CA TRP A 35 31.00 6.34 -1.67
C TRP A 35 32.33 6.46 -0.90
N HIS A 36 32.37 7.24 0.18
CA HIS A 36 33.54 7.31 1.07
C HIS A 36 33.88 5.93 1.65
N THR A 37 32.88 5.20 2.17
CA THR A 37 33.04 3.86 2.73
C THR A 37 33.64 2.88 1.71
N VAL A 38 33.10 2.84 0.49
CA VAL A 38 33.60 1.97 -0.59
C VAL A 38 35.06 2.27 -0.95
N ASN A 39 35.47 3.54 -0.86
CA ASN A 39 36.82 3.98 -1.19
C ASN A 39 37.78 4.03 0.01
N GLY A 40 37.37 3.50 1.18
CA GLY A 40 38.20 3.52 2.40
C GLY A 40 38.52 4.93 2.90
N ALA A 41 37.76 5.93 2.50
CA ALA A 41 37.97 7.32 2.87
C ALA A 41 37.20 7.65 4.17
N PRO A 42 37.81 8.37 5.13
CA PRO A 42 37.09 8.75 6.35
C PRO A 42 35.93 9.70 6.04
N TRP A 43 34.80 9.48 6.71
CA TRP A 43 33.68 10.42 6.70
C TRP A 43 33.92 11.54 7.72
N LYS A 44 33.82 12.80 7.28
CA LYS A 44 34.09 13.98 8.11
C LYS A 44 32.82 14.82 8.39
N GLY A 45 31.66 14.18 8.54
CA GLY A 45 30.42 14.88 8.87
C GLY A 45 30.19 14.97 10.38
N ASN A 46 30.48 16.12 11.00
CA ASN A 46 30.35 16.35 12.44
C ASN A 46 29.29 17.44 12.75
N ASP A 47 29.50 18.22 13.82
CA ASP A 47 28.53 19.17 14.37
C ASP A 47 28.20 20.35 13.44
N MET A 48 29.15 20.79 12.60
CA MET A 48 28.88 21.87 11.65
C MET A 48 27.91 21.40 10.58
N LEU A 49 28.14 20.22 10.01
CA LEU A 49 27.21 19.62 9.04
C LEU A 49 25.83 19.40 9.67
N ARG A 50 25.79 18.91 10.92
CA ARG A 50 24.53 18.74 11.67
C ARG A 50 23.78 20.07 11.83
N THR A 51 24.48 21.13 12.20
CA THR A 51 23.91 22.46 12.38
C THR A 51 23.36 23.02 11.07
N VAL A 52 24.11 22.88 9.96
CA VAL A 52 23.65 23.31 8.64
C VAL A 52 22.41 22.53 8.20
N LYS A 53 22.37 21.20 8.39
CA LYS A 53 21.18 20.37 8.09
C LYS A 53 19.93 20.84 8.86
N ASN A 54 20.11 21.23 10.12
CA ASN A 54 19.02 21.80 10.92
C ASN A 54 18.59 23.18 10.38
N GLY A 55 19.53 24.00 9.93
CA GLY A 55 19.25 25.27 9.24
C GLY A 55 18.47 25.05 7.94
N VAL A 56 18.88 24.10 7.10
CA VAL A 56 18.17 23.71 5.87
C VAL A 56 16.71 23.41 6.18
N SER A 57 16.45 22.64 7.24
CA SER A 57 15.09 22.24 7.64
C SER A 57 14.19 23.42 8.01
N LYS A 58 14.76 24.50 8.55
CA LYS A 58 14.05 25.73 8.89
C LYS A 58 13.82 26.64 7.69
N LEU A 59 14.63 26.49 6.63
CA LEU A 59 14.54 27.24 5.39
C LEU A 59 13.62 26.58 4.35
N VAL A 60 13.27 25.30 4.51
CA VAL A 60 12.27 24.64 3.66
C VAL A 60 10.94 25.37 3.82
N LEU A 61 10.41 25.89 2.71
CA LEU A 61 9.07 26.48 2.67
C LEU A 61 8.02 25.42 2.98
N GLU A 62 6.95 25.80 3.69
CA GLU A 62 5.83 24.89 3.95
C GLU A 62 5.12 24.46 2.66
N SER A 63 5.20 25.26 1.60
CA SER A 63 4.76 24.89 0.26
C SER A 63 5.56 23.74 -0.38
N SER A 64 6.73 23.40 0.17
CA SER A 64 7.56 22.27 -0.25
C SER A 64 7.34 21.01 0.59
N LYS A 65 6.51 21.08 1.64
CA LYS A 65 6.08 19.91 2.40
C LYS A 65 4.87 19.30 1.69
N HIS A 66 4.95 18.02 1.36
CA HIS A 66 3.80 17.31 0.82
C HIS A 66 2.68 17.28 1.86
N ALA A 67 1.43 17.53 1.44
CA ALA A 67 0.28 17.37 2.31
C ALA A 67 0.26 15.93 2.85
N LYS A 68 -0.03 15.75 4.13
CA LYS A 68 -0.26 14.40 4.66
C LYS A 68 -1.47 13.81 3.95
N HIS A 69 -1.32 12.62 3.38
CA HIS A 69 -2.44 11.91 2.77
C HIS A 69 -3.36 11.42 3.90
N PRO A 70 -4.65 11.79 3.91
CA PRO A 70 -5.58 11.26 4.89
C PRO A 70 -5.73 9.74 4.72
N PRO A 71 -5.82 8.97 5.82
CA PRO A 71 -6.09 7.54 5.77
C PRO A 71 -7.53 7.26 5.31
N VAL A 72 -7.75 6.05 4.78
CA VAL A 72 -9.09 5.45 4.78
C VAL A 72 -9.45 5.24 6.25
N THR A 73 -10.65 5.66 6.66
CA THR A 73 -11.12 5.51 8.05
C THR A 73 -12.17 4.40 8.14
N ILE A 74 -12.52 3.98 9.36
CA ILE A 74 -13.64 3.06 9.56
C ILE A 74 -14.97 3.59 8.97
N GLU A 75 -15.18 4.91 8.95
CA GLU A 75 -16.35 5.53 8.32
C GLU A 75 -16.38 5.30 6.80
N HIS A 76 -15.22 5.37 6.14
CA HIS A 76 -15.10 5.04 4.72
C HIS A 76 -15.41 3.56 4.48
N MET A 77 -14.94 2.66 5.36
CA MET A 77 -15.22 1.23 5.28
C MET A 77 -16.71 0.93 5.47
N HIS A 78 -17.37 1.56 6.44
CA HIS A 78 -18.81 1.41 6.67
C HIS A 78 -19.64 1.99 5.53
N ALA A 79 -19.20 3.08 4.91
CA ALA A 79 -19.82 3.62 3.70
C ALA A 79 -19.74 2.62 2.54
N LEU A 80 -18.58 1.98 2.32
CA LEU A 80 -18.43 0.90 1.33
C LEU A 80 -19.38 -0.26 1.60
N THR A 81 -19.43 -0.77 2.83
CA THR A 81 -20.33 -1.89 3.18
C THR A 81 -21.80 -1.55 2.91
N LYS A 82 -22.21 -0.28 3.08
CA LYS A 82 -23.60 0.16 2.81
C LYS A 82 -23.88 0.41 1.33
N GLY A 83 -22.88 0.83 0.56
CA GLY A 83 -23.02 1.24 -0.85
C GLY A 83 -22.78 0.13 -1.88
N LEU A 84 -22.15 -0.98 -1.49
CA LEU A 84 -21.87 -2.12 -2.35
C LEU A 84 -23.05 -3.09 -2.40
N ASP A 85 -23.37 -3.59 -3.60
CA ASP A 85 -24.31 -4.69 -3.79
C ASP A 85 -23.57 -6.03 -3.73
N LEU A 86 -23.62 -6.71 -2.59
CA LEU A 86 -22.93 -7.99 -2.42
C LEU A 86 -23.54 -9.13 -3.25
N THR A 87 -24.70 -8.96 -3.89
CA THR A 87 -25.20 -9.94 -4.88
C THR A 87 -24.48 -9.80 -6.22
N ASN A 88 -23.85 -8.65 -6.47
CA ASN A 88 -23.04 -8.39 -7.64
C ASN A 88 -21.62 -8.92 -7.45
N SER A 89 -21.17 -9.69 -8.42
CA SER A 89 -19.86 -10.35 -8.44
C SER A 89 -18.66 -9.38 -8.37
N PHE A 90 -18.75 -8.21 -9.02
CA PHE A 90 -17.74 -7.16 -8.99
C PHE A 90 -17.70 -6.47 -7.62
N ASP A 91 -18.85 -6.04 -7.10
CA ASP A 91 -18.93 -5.37 -5.80
C ASP A 91 -18.51 -6.29 -4.65
N ALA A 92 -18.78 -7.60 -4.74
CA ALA A 92 -18.27 -8.60 -3.81
C ALA A 92 -16.73 -8.65 -3.79
N ALA A 93 -16.09 -8.53 -4.96
CA ALA A 93 -14.63 -8.48 -5.07
C ALA A 93 -14.07 -7.15 -4.53
N VAL A 94 -14.72 -6.02 -4.82
CA VAL A 94 -14.36 -4.70 -4.25
C VAL A 94 -14.42 -4.75 -2.72
N TRP A 95 -15.50 -5.31 -2.17
CA TRP A 95 -15.67 -5.42 -0.72
C TRP A 95 -14.56 -6.26 -0.08
N ALA A 96 -14.22 -7.41 -0.67
CA ALA A 96 -13.14 -8.26 -0.18
C ALA A 96 -11.78 -7.56 -0.24
N VAL A 97 -11.43 -6.91 -1.36
CA VAL A 97 -10.16 -6.17 -1.48
C VAL A 97 -10.08 -5.06 -0.43
N ALA A 98 -11.14 -4.27 -0.26
CA ALA A 98 -11.17 -3.17 0.69
C ALA A 98 -10.96 -3.66 2.13
N CYS A 99 -11.70 -4.68 2.56
CA CYS A 99 -11.61 -5.21 3.92
C CYS A 99 -10.24 -5.85 4.19
N VAL A 100 -9.71 -6.62 3.25
CA VAL A 100 -8.38 -7.23 3.37
C VAL A 100 -7.30 -6.14 3.41
N ALA A 101 -7.32 -5.18 2.48
CA ALA A 101 -6.33 -4.12 2.43
C ALA A 101 -6.30 -3.28 3.72
N PHE A 102 -7.49 -2.95 4.24
CA PHE A 102 -7.62 -2.18 5.47
C PHE A 102 -7.18 -2.99 6.70
N TRP A 103 -7.80 -4.13 6.99
CA TRP A 103 -7.57 -4.86 8.25
C TRP A 103 -6.25 -5.64 8.28
N SER A 104 -5.67 -5.97 7.13
CA SER A 104 -4.34 -6.61 7.05
C SER A 104 -3.23 -5.61 6.71
N CYS A 105 -3.53 -4.30 6.66
CA CYS A 105 -2.58 -3.23 6.34
C CYS A 105 -1.84 -3.44 5.00
N CYS A 106 -2.48 -4.08 4.02
CA CYS A 106 -1.85 -4.41 2.75
C CYS A 106 -1.82 -3.21 1.81
N CYS A 107 -0.76 -3.13 1.01
CA CYS A 107 -0.76 -2.26 -0.15
C CYS A 107 -1.67 -2.86 -1.24
N LEU A 108 -2.47 -2.04 -1.93
CA LEU A 108 -3.36 -2.56 -2.98
C LEU A 108 -2.60 -3.34 -4.08
N GLY A 109 -1.39 -2.92 -4.44
CA GLY A 109 -0.56 -3.62 -5.42
C GLY A 109 -0.14 -5.04 -5.01
N GLU A 110 -0.33 -5.44 -3.75
CA GLU A 110 -0.13 -6.81 -3.26
C GLU A 110 -1.35 -7.70 -3.52
N LEU A 111 -2.54 -7.09 -3.67
CA LEU A 111 -3.82 -7.78 -3.79
C LEU A 111 -4.37 -7.76 -5.22
N ILE A 112 -4.26 -6.63 -5.92
CA ILE A 112 -4.87 -6.39 -7.22
C ILE A 112 -3.84 -5.97 -8.27
N ILE A 113 -4.19 -6.12 -9.55
CA ILE A 113 -3.27 -5.84 -10.66
C ILE A 113 -3.34 -4.36 -11.09
N PRO A 114 -2.24 -3.80 -11.64
CA PRO A 114 -2.24 -2.42 -12.12
C PRO A 114 -3.29 -2.14 -13.20
N SER A 115 -3.42 -3.02 -14.19
CA SER A 115 -4.36 -2.86 -15.30
C SER A 115 -4.71 -4.20 -15.96
N SER A 116 -5.72 -4.20 -16.82
CA SER A 116 -6.12 -5.40 -17.55
C SER A 116 -4.97 -5.96 -18.40
N GLY A 117 -4.72 -7.27 -18.32
CA GLY A 117 -3.65 -7.94 -19.06
C GLY A 117 -2.26 -7.86 -18.43
N THR A 118 -2.09 -7.20 -17.28
CA THR A 118 -0.79 -7.16 -16.56
C THR A 118 -0.67 -8.20 -15.46
N PHE A 119 -1.46 -9.28 -15.52
CA PHE A 119 -1.33 -10.38 -14.58
C PHE A 119 0.00 -11.11 -14.79
N ASP A 120 0.65 -11.45 -13.68
CA ASP A 120 1.95 -12.11 -13.64
C ASP A 120 1.91 -13.00 -12.39
N PRO A 121 1.83 -14.33 -12.52
CA PRO A 121 1.70 -15.23 -11.37
C PRO A 121 2.94 -15.24 -10.45
N LEU A 122 4.08 -14.68 -10.89
CA LEU A 122 5.26 -14.50 -10.06
C LEU A 122 5.17 -13.25 -9.17
N LYS A 123 4.24 -12.33 -9.46
CA LYS A 123 4.09 -11.05 -8.74
C LYS A 123 2.73 -10.86 -8.12
N HIS A 124 1.71 -11.50 -8.67
CA HIS A 124 0.33 -11.30 -8.31
C HIS A 124 -0.28 -12.61 -7.85
N ILE A 125 -1.07 -12.52 -6.80
CA ILE A 125 -1.77 -13.68 -6.24
C ILE A 125 -2.80 -14.23 -7.24
N SER A 126 -2.81 -15.56 -7.39
CA SER A 126 -3.81 -16.31 -8.15
C SER A 126 -4.78 -17.02 -7.20
N LYS A 127 -5.96 -17.40 -7.70
CA LYS A 127 -6.93 -18.22 -6.93
C LYS A 127 -6.41 -19.61 -6.56
N LEU A 128 -5.36 -20.11 -7.23
CA LEU A 128 -4.63 -21.32 -6.86
C LEU A 128 -3.91 -21.18 -5.51
N SER A 129 -3.63 -19.94 -5.07
CA SER A 129 -3.03 -19.71 -3.76
C SER A 129 -3.97 -20.26 -2.69
N SER A 130 -3.46 -21.21 -1.91
CA SER A 130 -4.26 -21.92 -0.91
C SER A 130 -4.69 -20.94 0.18
N VAL A 131 -6.00 -20.76 0.31
CA VAL A 131 -6.59 -20.07 1.45
C VAL A 131 -6.75 -21.10 2.57
N PHE A 132 -5.97 -20.95 3.63
CA PHE A 132 -6.06 -21.82 4.79
C PHE A 132 -6.98 -21.18 5.83
N SER A 133 -8.17 -21.75 6.04
CA SER A 133 -9.05 -21.33 7.13
C SER A 133 -8.69 -22.07 8.42
N ARG A 134 -8.42 -21.33 9.49
CA ARG A 134 -8.26 -21.89 10.84
C ARG A 134 -9.44 -21.46 11.71
N ILE A 135 -10.16 -22.44 12.23
CA ILE A 135 -11.26 -22.23 13.18
C ILE A 135 -10.78 -22.78 14.53
N GLY A 136 -10.33 -21.89 15.41
CA GLY A 136 -10.05 -22.20 16.80
C GLY A 136 -11.29 -22.04 17.68
N ALA A 137 -11.20 -22.42 18.95
CA ALA A 137 -12.31 -22.30 19.92
C ALA A 137 -12.78 -20.84 20.11
N THR A 138 -11.91 -19.86 19.87
CA THR A 138 -12.19 -18.42 20.10
C THR A 138 -11.92 -17.53 18.89
N VAL A 139 -11.14 -18.00 17.90
CA VAL A 139 -10.70 -17.17 16.77
C VAL A 139 -10.90 -17.94 15.46
N THR A 140 -11.56 -17.28 14.50
CA THR A 140 -11.64 -17.74 13.12
C THR A 140 -10.75 -16.85 12.27
N SER A 141 -9.88 -17.43 11.46
CA SER A 141 -9.02 -16.68 10.54
C SER A 141 -8.85 -17.43 9.22
N ALA A 142 -8.43 -16.70 8.20
CA ALA A 142 -7.92 -17.27 6.96
C ALA A 142 -6.55 -16.69 6.66
N SER A 143 -5.70 -17.45 5.98
CA SER A 143 -4.43 -16.94 5.47
C SER A 143 -4.18 -17.38 4.04
N PHE A 144 -3.50 -16.54 3.28
CA PHE A 144 -3.10 -16.83 1.91
C PHE A 144 -1.75 -16.19 1.60
N HIS A 145 -1.02 -16.79 0.67
CA HIS A 145 0.31 -16.33 0.29
C HIS A 145 0.26 -15.38 -0.90
N ILE A 146 0.91 -14.23 -0.80
CA ILE A 146 1.21 -13.34 -1.92
C ILE A 146 2.62 -13.60 -2.43
N PRO A 147 2.84 -13.78 -3.75
CA PRO A 147 4.11 -14.23 -4.28
C PRO A 147 5.20 -13.15 -4.29
N TRP A 148 4.82 -11.87 -4.14
CA TRP A 148 5.77 -10.76 -4.19
C TRP A 148 5.41 -9.62 -3.26
N THR A 149 6.40 -9.09 -2.56
CA THR A 149 6.34 -7.77 -1.91
C THR A 149 7.59 -6.97 -2.22
N LYS A 150 7.54 -5.65 -1.97
CA LYS A 150 8.70 -4.78 -2.15
C LYS A 150 9.89 -5.17 -1.27
N THR A 151 9.66 -5.76 -0.10
CA THR A 151 10.70 -6.04 0.90
C THR A 151 11.20 -7.48 0.83
N THR A 152 10.34 -8.44 0.52
CA THR A 152 10.68 -9.87 0.47
C THR A 152 10.88 -10.38 -0.96
N HIS A 153 10.56 -9.58 -1.98
CA HIS A 153 10.61 -9.97 -3.38
C HIS A 153 9.89 -11.30 -3.60
N GLY A 154 10.46 -12.23 -4.39
CA GLY A 154 9.85 -13.52 -4.70
C GLY A 154 9.73 -14.50 -3.53
N ALA A 155 10.21 -14.16 -2.32
CA ALA A 155 9.88 -14.93 -1.12
C ALA A 155 8.43 -14.70 -0.67
N GLY A 156 7.80 -13.62 -1.15
CA GLY A 156 6.40 -13.33 -0.87
C GLY A 156 6.13 -13.02 0.60
N ALA A 157 4.87 -13.08 0.98
CA ALA A 157 4.43 -12.94 2.37
C ALA A 157 3.09 -13.64 2.58
N ASP A 158 2.80 -14.02 3.82
CA ASP A 158 1.48 -14.53 4.18
C ASP A 158 0.62 -13.39 4.72
N ILE A 159 -0.55 -13.21 4.12
CA ILE A 159 -1.58 -12.32 4.63
C ILE A 159 -2.51 -13.13 5.52
N ILE A 160 -2.75 -12.64 6.73
CA ILE A 160 -3.68 -13.25 7.69
C ILE A 160 -4.86 -12.29 7.85
N VAL A 161 -6.06 -12.81 7.60
CA VAL A 161 -7.33 -12.13 7.87
C VAL A 161 -8.00 -12.80 9.06
N THR A 162 -8.30 -12.02 10.09
CA THR A 162 -8.95 -12.52 11.30
C THR A 162 -10.39 -12.05 11.30
N LYS A 163 -11.30 -12.94 11.71
CA LYS A 163 -12.71 -12.60 11.88
C LYS A 163 -12.86 -11.59 13.02
N ILE A 164 -13.53 -10.48 12.74
CA ILE A 164 -13.84 -9.41 13.69
C ILE A 164 -15.35 -9.18 13.75
N SER A 165 -15.80 -8.44 14.76
CA SER A 165 -17.21 -8.07 14.98
C SER A 165 -17.51 -6.69 14.40
N ASP A 166 -17.22 -6.49 13.11
CA ASP A 166 -17.48 -5.23 12.38
C ASP A 166 -18.12 -5.49 11.00
N PRO A 167 -18.95 -4.60 10.45
CA PRO A 167 -19.52 -4.73 9.10
C PRO A 167 -18.48 -4.82 7.96
N SER A 168 -17.23 -4.42 8.21
CA SER A 168 -16.10 -4.56 7.29
C SER A 168 -15.22 -5.77 7.59
N ASP A 169 -15.78 -6.82 8.19
CA ASP A 169 -15.06 -8.05 8.55
C ASP A 169 -14.33 -8.69 7.35
N PRO A 170 -12.98 -8.76 7.36
CA PRO A 170 -12.20 -9.23 6.23
C PRO A 170 -12.35 -10.74 6.01
N PHE A 171 -12.63 -11.52 7.06
CA PHE A 171 -12.85 -12.95 6.93
C PHE A 171 -14.15 -13.27 6.18
N THR A 172 -15.24 -12.60 6.56
CA THR A 172 -16.55 -12.73 5.91
C THR A 172 -16.49 -12.18 4.49
N ALA A 173 -15.84 -11.03 4.28
CA ALA A 173 -15.68 -10.47 2.94
C ALA A 173 -14.91 -11.39 1.99
N LEU A 174 -13.78 -11.94 2.45
CA LEU A 174 -12.98 -12.90 1.69
C LEU A 174 -13.78 -14.17 1.35
N SER A 175 -14.46 -14.74 2.35
CA SER A 175 -15.26 -15.97 2.20
C SER A 175 -16.43 -15.76 1.23
N HIS A 176 -17.07 -14.61 1.32
CA HIS A 176 -18.16 -14.21 0.43
C HIS A 176 -17.68 -14.06 -1.01
N HIS A 177 -16.55 -13.37 -1.24
CA HIS A 177 -15.94 -13.27 -2.58
C HIS A 177 -15.65 -14.64 -3.19
N ILE A 178 -15.01 -15.54 -2.44
CA ILE A 178 -14.70 -16.90 -2.91
C ILE A 178 -15.98 -17.66 -3.31
N SER A 179 -17.05 -17.52 -2.51
CA SER A 179 -18.35 -18.16 -2.77
C SER A 179 -19.03 -17.60 -4.03
N VAL A 180 -19.17 -16.28 -4.14
CA VAL A 180 -19.84 -15.64 -5.28
C VAL A 180 -19.05 -15.83 -6.58
N ASN A 181 -17.71 -15.80 -6.49
CA ASN A 181 -16.81 -15.92 -7.64
C ASN A 181 -16.21 -17.32 -7.82
N HIS A 182 -16.91 -18.37 -7.35
CA HIS A 182 -16.43 -19.76 -7.41
C HIS A 182 -16.15 -20.25 -8.85
N ASN A 183 -16.90 -19.77 -9.84
CA ASN A 183 -16.76 -20.16 -11.25
C ASN A 183 -15.54 -19.56 -11.96
N VAL A 184 -14.86 -18.59 -11.34
CA VAL A 184 -13.64 -18.01 -11.90
C VAL A 184 -12.51 -19.05 -11.83
N PRO A 185 -11.77 -19.30 -12.93
CA PRO A 185 -10.69 -20.28 -12.98
C PRO A 185 -9.64 -20.08 -11.88
N PRO A 186 -9.02 -21.16 -11.38
CA PRO A 186 -8.08 -21.07 -10.26
C PRO A 186 -6.77 -20.36 -10.66
N ASP A 187 -6.35 -20.44 -11.92
CA ASP A 187 -5.17 -19.76 -12.45
C ASP A 187 -5.36 -18.24 -12.65
N ALA A 188 -6.60 -17.75 -12.56
CA ALA A 188 -6.91 -16.32 -12.63
C ALA A 188 -6.42 -15.55 -11.40
N PRO A 189 -6.24 -14.21 -11.51
CA PRO A 189 -5.95 -13.35 -10.36
C PRO A 189 -6.96 -13.54 -9.23
N PHE A 190 -6.50 -13.51 -7.98
CA PHE A 190 -7.31 -13.92 -6.82
C PHE A 190 -8.63 -13.14 -6.66
N PHE A 191 -8.59 -11.82 -6.81
CA PHE A 191 -9.76 -10.95 -6.71
C PHE A 191 -10.49 -10.76 -8.04
N SER A 192 -10.35 -11.70 -8.97
CA SER A 192 -11.13 -11.70 -10.21
C SER A 192 -12.60 -12.00 -9.93
N TYR A 193 -13.47 -11.42 -10.75
CA TYR A 193 -14.92 -11.52 -10.63
C TYR A 193 -15.54 -12.04 -11.93
N SER A 194 -16.69 -12.68 -11.81
CA SER A 194 -17.47 -13.20 -12.95
C SER A 194 -18.12 -12.04 -13.71
N THR A 195 -18.02 -12.06 -15.03
CA THR A 195 -18.68 -11.07 -15.90
C THR A 195 -19.98 -11.63 -16.46
N GLN A 196 -20.86 -10.77 -16.97
CA GLN A 196 -22.05 -11.23 -17.69
C GLN A 196 -21.63 -12.18 -18.83
N GLY A 197 -22.17 -13.40 -18.84
CA GLY A 197 -21.76 -14.49 -19.73
C GLY A 197 -20.99 -15.62 -19.03
N ARG A 198 -20.12 -16.32 -19.76
CA ARG A 198 -19.23 -17.38 -19.23
C ARG A 198 -17.79 -16.88 -19.00
N GLY A 199 -17.61 -15.58 -18.82
CA GLY A 199 -16.31 -14.92 -18.70
C GLY A 199 -15.98 -14.48 -17.27
N TYR A 200 -14.75 -14.00 -17.09
CA TYR A 200 -14.30 -13.35 -15.86
C TYR A 200 -13.41 -12.15 -16.22
N ALA A 201 -13.24 -11.24 -15.27
CA ALA A 201 -12.31 -10.13 -15.38
C ALA A 201 -11.51 -9.96 -14.07
N PRO A 202 -10.24 -9.55 -14.15
CA PRO A 202 -9.44 -9.27 -12.96
C PRO A 202 -9.84 -7.95 -12.31
N MET A 203 -9.75 -7.87 -10.98
CA MET A 203 -9.83 -6.58 -10.30
C MET A 203 -8.58 -5.76 -10.59
N THR A 204 -8.78 -4.58 -11.17
CA THR A 204 -7.70 -3.62 -11.45
C THR A 204 -7.70 -2.49 -10.44
N HIS A 205 -6.56 -1.84 -10.28
CA HIS A 205 -6.42 -0.68 -9.41
C HIS A 205 -7.43 0.44 -9.73
N ASP A 206 -7.58 0.76 -11.02
CA ASP A 206 -8.48 1.84 -11.46
C ASP A 206 -9.96 1.50 -11.21
N TRP A 207 -10.41 0.28 -11.53
CA TRP A 207 -11.80 -0.11 -11.28
C TRP A 207 -12.14 -0.16 -9.79
N PHE A 208 -11.23 -0.67 -8.98
CA PHE A 208 -11.39 -0.69 -7.53
C PHE A 208 -11.53 0.72 -6.96
N LEU A 209 -10.60 1.62 -7.28
CA LEU A 209 -10.64 2.99 -6.77
C LEU A 209 -11.84 3.76 -7.28
N GLN A 210 -12.18 3.65 -8.56
CA GLN A 210 -13.35 4.32 -9.11
C GLN A 210 -14.62 3.91 -8.35
N ARG A 211 -14.80 2.62 -8.07
CA ARG A 211 -15.96 2.14 -7.33
C ARG A 211 -16.00 2.65 -5.88
N CYS A 212 -14.85 2.70 -5.22
CA CYS A 212 -14.75 3.27 -3.88
C CYS A 212 -15.06 4.78 -3.87
N GLU A 213 -14.50 5.53 -4.81
CA GLU A 213 -14.73 6.97 -4.96
C GLU A 213 -16.21 7.28 -5.21
N ASP A 214 -16.87 6.54 -6.09
CA ASP A 214 -18.30 6.70 -6.36
C ASP A 214 -19.14 6.56 -5.08
N ILE A 215 -18.83 5.59 -4.22
CA ILE A 215 -19.57 5.36 -2.97
C ILE A 215 -19.24 6.44 -1.94
N TRP A 216 -17.97 6.79 -1.79
CA TRP A 216 -17.54 7.82 -0.84
C TRP A 216 -18.10 9.20 -1.20
N GLU A 217 -18.10 9.57 -2.47
CA GLU A 217 -18.71 10.83 -2.93
C GLU A 217 -20.20 10.88 -2.63
N ASN A 218 -20.93 9.80 -2.91
CA ASN A 218 -22.35 9.71 -2.59
C ASN A 218 -22.63 9.76 -1.08
N ALA A 219 -21.65 9.36 -0.26
CA ALA A 219 -21.70 9.48 1.20
C ALA A 219 -21.18 10.83 1.74
N GLY A 220 -20.73 11.75 0.87
CA GLY A 220 -20.15 13.04 1.27
C GLY A 220 -18.74 12.95 1.86
N LEU A 221 -18.02 11.86 1.61
CA LEU A 221 -16.66 11.60 2.08
C LEU A 221 -15.62 12.03 1.03
N PRO A 222 -14.40 12.44 1.46
CA PRO A 222 -13.36 12.87 0.54
C PRO A 222 -12.82 11.71 -0.31
N ARG A 223 -12.36 12.02 -1.53
CA ARG A 223 -11.64 11.06 -2.37
C ARG A 223 -10.28 10.72 -1.76
N LEU A 224 -9.91 9.44 -1.79
CA LEU A 224 -8.66 8.94 -1.24
C LEU A 224 -7.90 8.12 -2.27
N SER A 225 -6.58 8.24 -2.26
CA SER A 225 -5.71 7.39 -3.10
C SER A 225 -5.65 5.96 -2.56
N GLY A 226 -5.32 4.98 -3.41
CA GLY A 226 -5.14 3.60 -2.98
C GLY A 226 -4.12 3.36 -1.87
N HIS A 227 -3.09 4.20 -1.76
CA HIS A 227 -2.12 4.13 -0.65
C HIS A 227 -2.76 4.38 0.73
N ALA A 228 -3.92 5.03 0.78
CA ALA A 228 -4.61 5.39 2.01
C ALA A 228 -5.20 4.17 2.75
N PHE A 229 -5.40 3.02 2.10
CA PHE A 229 -5.85 1.78 2.76
C PHE A 229 -4.79 1.23 3.72
N CYS A 230 -3.54 1.13 3.27
CA CYS A 230 -2.43 0.67 4.10
C CYS A 230 -2.16 1.61 5.28
N ILE A 231 -2.31 2.93 5.07
CA ILE A 231 -2.19 3.92 6.14
C ILE A 231 -3.36 3.76 7.13
N GLY A 232 -4.59 3.62 6.63
CA GLY A 232 -5.81 3.48 7.43
C GLY A 232 -5.75 2.31 8.40
N GLY A 233 -5.39 1.13 7.89
CA GLY A 233 -5.22 -0.06 8.73
C GLY A 233 -4.19 0.10 9.85
N ALA A 234 -3.16 0.93 9.65
CA ALA A 234 -2.13 1.18 10.66
C ALA A 234 -2.54 2.24 11.70
N THR A 235 -3.64 2.98 11.46
CA THR A 235 -4.08 4.10 12.31
C THR A 235 -5.32 3.82 13.15
N GLU A 236 -6.00 2.70 12.92
CA GLU A 236 -7.19 2.24 13.65
C GLU A 236 -6.83 1.12 14.62
#